data_AF-A0A9X8UK01-F1
#
_entry.id   AF-A0A9X8UK01-F1
#
_cell.length_a   1.000
_cell.length_b   1.000
_cell.length_c   1.000
_cell.angle_alpha   90.00
_cell.angle_beta   90.00
_cell.angle_gamma   90.00
#
_symmetry.space_group_name_H-M   'P 1'
#
loop_
_entity.id
_entity.type
_entity.pdbx_description
1 polymer ?
#
loop_
_entity_poly.entity_id
_entity_poly.type
_entity_poly.pdbx_seq_one_letter_code
_entity_poly.pdbx_strand_id
1 'polypeptide(L)'
;MKLRISALLLAAAVLLPAVPADAAGTGITVTVREGYQCDYGVDIPFTPSPRTDSYTFALYEGNGTSGSPEVSAEVTVPSAGTVHLPLRYDVGGPSTWTLSVTAHVRSGREAFDRESTATKVFTTAPVCGCPAGTEGAFYAGDGSERSPYRVGTPQQLQHLNHTRHLAAGQHFRQTADLDFSSFGNWTPIGNATAAFTGNYDGDGYVISNLSCVQNGLDLEGLFGLVGPAKIERMGIVDSQFIENKSTGTQLCMGAFIGQSSDTTSLDQCYIKNCTISAPYASTLVRVGGLVGQSLGAISDCYVVDSSVTGSGREDDSFHVIGGGLLGTSWTHLTTAPRTSRSYTLSTAVSRFSTSTMGVFCGATLVGSVDSSCFFTPTAGLNLGTGWSGSEEGLFSATQLMSEAEFGNQSNFTAKGWDFSSVWRMDAALGYPVLRAFDR
;
A
#
# COMPACT_ATOMS: atom_id res chain seq x y z
N MET A 1 42.55 27.14 24.58
CA MET A 1 41.23 27.80 24.52
C MET A 1 40.22 26.76 24.05
N LYS A 2 39.05 26.60 24.68
CA LYS A 2 38.05 25.61 24.19
C LYS A 2 37.52 26.04 22.82
N LEU A 3 37.46 25.13 21.86
CA LEU A 3 36.76 25.36 20.59
C LEU A 3 35.30 25.76 20.91
N ARG A 4 34.95 27.02 20.63
CA ARG A 4 33.56 27.48 20.74
C ARG A 4 32.81 26.99 19.50
N ILE A 5 31.85 26.12 19.72
CA ILE A 5 30.78 25.83 18.76
C ILE A 5 29.76 26.94 18.96
N SER A 6 29.73 27.92 18.06
CA SER A 6 28.70 28.97 18.07
C SER A 6 27.39 28.34 17.63
N ALA A 7 26.66 27.77 18.59
CA ALA A 7 25.45 27.00 18.36
C ALA A 7 24.29 27.89 17.89
N LEU A 8 24.16 28.08 16.58
CA LEU A 8 22.85 27.86 15.95
C LEU A 8 22.88 26.46 15.34
N LEU A 9 22.81 25.44 16.20
CA LEU A 9 22.38 24.10 15.82
C LEU A 9 20.85 24.15 15.61
N LEU A 10 20.42 24.73 14.50
CA LEU A 10 19.06 24.50 14.00
C LEU A 10 19.10 23.24 13.16
N ALA A 11 18.86 22.08 13.78
CA ALA A 11 18.36 20.95 13.03
C ALA A 11 16.94 21.32 12.57
N ALA A 12 16.81 21.85 11.36
CA ALA A 12 15.55 21.87 10.67
C ALA A 12 15.45 20.51 9.96
N ALA A 13 14.71 19.57 10.55
CA ALA A 13 14.46 18.26 9.98
C ALA A 13 13.57 18.41 8.74
N VAL A 14 14.15 18.78 7.60
CA VAL A 14 13.53 18.61 6.29
C VAL A 14 14.17 17.35 5.71
N LEU A 15 13.43 16.24 5.73
CA LEU A 15 13.87 15.02 5.10
C LEU A 15 13.67 15.15 3.59
N LEU A 16 14.78 15.08 2.86
CA LEU A 16 14.81 14.89 1.42
C LEU A 16 15.45 13.52 1.14
N PRO A 17 15.15 12.89 -0.02
CA PRO A 17 15.75 11.61 -0.39
C PRO A 17 17.27 11.67 -0.29
N ALA A 18 17.91 10.54 0.03
CA ALA A 18 19.35 10.38 -0.07
C ALA A 18 19.78 10.81 -1.48
N VAL A 19 20.27 12.03 -1.60
CA VAL A 19 21.05 12.39 -2.76
C VAL A 19 22.35 11.60 -2.60
N PRO A 20 22.84 10.88 -3.63
CA PRO A 20 24.17 10.26 -3.55
C PRO A 20 25.13 11.30 -2.97
N ALA A 21 26.06 10.84 -2.12
CA ALA A 21 26.96 11.65 -1.29
C ALA A 21 27.72 12.79 -2.02
N ASP A 22 27.58 12.89 -3.35
CA ASP A 22 28.10 13.92 -4.23
C ASP A 22 27.23 15.18 -4.39
N ALA A 23 26.07 15.30 -3.73
CA ALA A 23 25.29 16.57 -3.71
C ALA A 23 25.38 17.33 -2.38
N ALA A 24 26.47 17.15 -1.63
CA ALA A 24 26.79 18.02 -0.53
C ALA A 24 27.15 19.41 -1.07
N GLY A 25 26.46 20.46 -0.61
CA GLY A 25 26.79 21.84 -0.95
C GLY A 25 28.29 22.13 -0.74
N THR A 26 28.92 22.72 -1.74
CA THR A 26 30.25 23.36 -1.70
C THR A 26 31.27 22.71 -0.74
N GLY A 27 31.75 21.51 -1.04
CA GLY A 27 32.97 20.93 -0.44
C GLY A 27 32.84 20.28 0.94
N ILE A 28 31.62 20.03 1.45
CA ILE A 28 31.40 19.20 2.64
C ILE A 28 31.64 17.73 2.30
N THR A 29 32.45 17.02 3.09
CA THR A 29 32.63 15.56 2.94
C THR A 29 32.09 14.83 4.16
N VAL A 30 31.34 13.75 3.94
CA VAL A 30 30.77 12.91 4.99
C VAL A 30 31.24 11.48 4.77
N THR A 31 31.95 10.91 5.74
CA THR A 31 32.39 9.52 5.73
C THR A 31 31.72 8.79 6.89
N VAL A 32 30.64 8.07 6.59
CA VAL A 32 29.90 7.28 7.58
C VAL A 32 30.74 6.08 7.98
N ARG A 33 30.92 5.88 9.29
CA ARG A 33 31.68 4.75 9.83
C ARG A 33 30.90 3.45 9.60
N GLU A 34 31.64 2.37 9.41
CA GLU A 34 31.10 1.01 9.25
C GLU A 34 30.21 0.81 8.01
N GLY A 35 30.17 1.79 7.09
CA GLY A 35 29.37 1.69 5.86
C GLY A 35 27.87 1.68 6.10
N TYR A 36 27.39 2.27 7.21
CA TYR A 36 25.95 2.38 7.50
C TYR A 36 25.24 3.08 6.34
N GLN A 37 24.28 2.39 5.72
CA GLN A 37 23.46 2.91 4.63
C GLN A 37 21.98 2.65 4.87
N CYS A 38 21.17 3.64 4.53
CA CYS A 38 19.73 3.52 4.40
C CYS A 38 19.23 4.57 3.40
N ASP A 39 18.02 4.37 2.90
CA ASP A 39 17.39 5.23 1.88
C ASP A 39 17.09 6.65 2.38
N TYR A 40 17.18 6.88 3.69
CA TYR A 40 16.75 8.09 4.38
C TYR A 40 17.83 8.65 5.30
N GLY A 41 17.69 9.92 5.65
CA GLY A 41 18.60 10.59 6.56
C GLY A 41 18.02 11.86 7.14
N VAL A 42 18.82 12.50 7.98
CA VAL A 42 18.53 13.79 8.57
C VAL A 42 19.46 14.85 7.99
N ASP A 43 18.86 15.95 7.54
CA ASP A 43 19.59 17.13 7.10
C ASP A 43 19.86 18.05 8.29
N ILE A 44 21.14 18.36 8.49
CA ILE A 44 21.62 19.16 9.62
C ILE A 44 22.27 20.44 9.08
N PRO A 45 21.55 21.57 9.10
CA PRO A 45 22.16 22.88 8.88
C PRO A 45 23.27 23.11 9.89
N PHE A 46 24.49 23.36 9.40
CA PHE A 46 25.68 23.47 10.22
C PHE A 46 26.56 24.63 9.77
N THR A 47 27.05 25.41 10.74
CA THR A 47 28.04 26.47 10.52
C THR A 47 29.32 26.09 11.26
N PRO A 48 30.44 25.84 10.55
CA PRO A 48 31.68 25.41 11.18
C PRO A 48 32.31 26.52 12.00
N SER A 49 33.09 26.14 13.02
CA SER A 49 33.96 27.05 13.72
C SER A 49 35.07 27.56 12.78
N PRO A 50 35.46 28.85 12.80
CA PRO A 50 36.62 29.36 12.06
C PRO A 50 37.95 28.69 12.45
N ARG A 51 37.91 27.86 13.48
CA ARG A 51 39.03 27.19 14.10
C ARG A 51 39.21 25.74 13.63
N THR A 52 38.20 25.08 13.09
CA THR A 52 38.34 23.71 12.60
C THR A 52 37.33 23.43 11.51
N ASP A 53 37.73 22.60 10.55
CA ASP A 53 36.89 22.04 9.51
C ASP A 53 36.58 20.55 9.77
N SER A 54 37.18 19.91 10.77
CA SER A 54 37.03 18.48 11.06
C SER A 54 36.14 18.21 12.26
N TYR A 55 35.13 17.35 12.07
CA TYR A 55 34.10 17.04 13.04
C TYR A 55 33.73 15.55 13.02
N THR A 56 33.37 15.00 14.17
CA THR A 56 32.60 13.74 14.25
C THR A 56 31.14 14.09 14.54
N PHE A 57 30.23 13.60 13.70
CA PHE A 57 28.79 13.63 13.96
C PHE A 57 28.35 12.25 14.43
N ALA A 58 27.51 12.19 15.47
CA ALA A 58 26.95 10.95 16.00
C ALA A 58 25.49 11.13 16.40
N LEU A 59 24.63 10.19 16.00
CA LEU A 59 23.21 10.17 16.34
C LEU A 59 22.93 9.05 17.33
N TYR A 60 22.29 9.39 18.45
CA TYR A 60 21.87 8.46 19.49
C TYR A 60 20.35 8.48 19.59
N GLU A 61 19.75 7.30 19.72
CA GLU A 61 18.32 7.21 19.97
C GLU A 61 17.98 7.75 21.37
N GLY A 62 16.91 8.53 21.48
CA GLY A 62 16.43 9.11 22.73
C GLY A 62 17.08 10.44 23.13
N ASN A 63 17.00 10.75 24.42
CA ASN A 63 17.35 12.06 25.01
C ASN A 63 18.78 12.17 25.55
N GLY A 64 19.67 11.25 25.17
CA GLY A 64 21.04 11.23 25.68
C GLY A 64 22.03 10.58 24.72
N THR A 65 23.29 10.52 25.15
CA THR A 65 24.40 9.93 24.41
C THR A 65 24.94 8.67 25.10
N SER A 66 24.07 7.95 25.82
CA SER A 66 24.43 6.72 26.51
C SER A 66 24.38 5.54 25.55
N GLY A 67 25.46 4.77 25.45
CA GLY A 67 25.54 3.61 24.55
C GLY A 67 26.30 3.92 23.26
N SER A 68 26.14 3.06 22.26
CA SER A 68 26.70 3.26 20.92
C SER A 68 25.76 4.15 20.09
N PRO A 69 26.28 5.08 19.28
CA PRO A 69 25.45 5.81 18.33
C PRO A 69 24.91 4.87 17.25
N GLU A 70 23.69 5.13 16.78
CA GLU A 70 23.09 4.46 15.63
C GLU A 70 23.88 4.77 14.35
N VAL A 71 24.28 6.03 14.21
CA VAL A 71 25.12 6.50 13.09
C VAL A 71 26.23 7.37 13.61
N SER A 72 27.45 7.14 13.11
CA SER A 72 28.60 7.99 13.35
C SER A 72 29.32 8.28 12.03
N ALA A 73 29.67 9.54 11.79
CA ALA A 73 30.34 9.96 10.57
C ALA A 73 31.47 10.95 10.87
N GLU A 74 32.58 10.78 10.15
CA GLU A 74 33.62 11.81 10.02
C GLU A 74 33.17 12.83 8.99
N VAL A 75 33.15 14.10 9.37
CA VAL A 75 32.62 15.17 8.53
C VAL A 75 33.65 16.29 8.42
N THR A 76 33.99 16.66 7.18
CA THR A 76 34.74 17.88 6.91
C THR A 76 33.78 18.97 6.43
N VAL A 77 33.70 20.09 7.15
CA VAL A 77 32.82 21.22 6.83
C VAL A 77 33.65 22.50 6.67
N PRO A 78 34.07 22.87 5.45
CA PRO A 78 34.94 24.04 5.22
C PRO A 78 34.18 25.38 5.30
N SER A 79 32.86 25.37 5.05
CA SER A 79 31.97 26.54 5.12
C SER A 79 30.57 26.12 5.56
N ALA A 80 29.72 27.08 5.92
CA ALA A 80 28.33 26.79 6.31
C ALA A 80 27.59 26.04 5.20
N GLY A 81 26.76 25.06 5.59
CA GLY A 81 25.99 24.22 4.68
C GLY A 81 25.16 23.18 5.41
N THR A 82 24.69 22.17 4.69
CA THR A 82 23.86 21.09 5.25
C THR A 82 24.66 19.79 5.25
N VAL A 83 24.72 19.14 6.42
CA VAL A 83 25.29 17.80 6.58
C VAL A 83 24.14 16.79 6.55
N HIS A 84 24.15 15.90 5.57
CA HIS A 84 23.20 14.79 5.49
C HIS A 84 23.79 13.56 6.20
N LEU A 85 23.07 13.00 7.17
CA LEU A 85 23.44 11.73 7.81
C LEU A 85 22.36 10.69 7.52
N PRO A 86 22.69 9.48 7.05
CA PRO A 86 21.71 8.41 6.98
C PRO A 86 21.16 8.14 8.38
N LEU A 87 19.88 7.78 8.49
CA LEU A 87 19.24 7.46 9.76
C LEU A 87 18.07 6.50 9.55
N ARG A 88 18.12 5.32 10.19
CA ARG A 88 16.95 4.45 10.37
C ARG A 88 16.14 4.93 11.58
N TYR A 89 14.83 5.03 11.43
CA TYR A 89 13.92 5.43 12.51
C TYR A 89 12.59 4.71 12.36
N ASP A 90 11.76 4.79 13.40
CA ASP A 90 10.42 4.23 13.38
C ASP A 90 9.57 4.93 12.32
N VAL A 91 9.19 4.19 11.29
CA VAL A 91 8.32 4.71 10.23
C VAL A 91 6.93 5.04 10.74
N GLY A 92 6.47 4.42 11.83
CA GLY A 92 5.13 4.55 12.39
C GLY A 92 4.87 5.83 13.19
N GLY A 93 5.92 6.58 13.56
CA GLY A 93 5.74 7.73 14.44
C GLY A 93 6.97 8.61 14.65
N PRO A 94 6.81 9.69 15.43
CA PRO A 94 7.91 10.57 15.76
C PRO A 94 8.91 9.83 16.65
N SER A 95 10.19 9.89 16.28
CA SER A 95 11.31 9.33 17.04
C SER A 95 12.15 10.47 17.60
N THR A 96 12.57 10.37 18.86
CA THR A 96 13.45 11.36 19.49
C THR A 96 14.90 10.91 19.40
N TRP A 97 15.78 11.84 19.04
CA TRP A 97 17.19 11.61 18.78
C TRP A 97 18.05 12.68 19.42
N THR A 98 19.26 12.29 19.82
CA THR A 98 20.32 13.20 20.28
C THR A 98 21.45 13.23 19.27
N LEU A 99 21.62 14.37 18.61
CA LEU A 99 22.79 14.68 17.80
C LEU A 99 23.94 15.11 18.70
N SER A 100 25.08 14.44 18.60
CA SER A 100 26.35 14.83 19.21
C SER A 100 27.34 15.23 18.12
N VAL A 101 27.87 16.45 18.20
CA VAL A 101 28.90 16.95 17.28
C VAL A 101 30.17 17.24 18.07
N THR A 102 31.24 16.52 17.75
CA THR A 102 32.57 16.71 18.32
C THR A 102 33.46 17.45 17.33
N ALA A 103 33.97 18.61 17.71
CA ALA A 103 34.91 19.39 16.93
C ALA A 103 36.34 18.96 17.25
N HIS A 104 37.09 18.52 16.24
CA HIS A 104 38.47 18.07 16.40
C HIS A 104 39.46 19.22 16.27
N VAL A 105 40.61 19.10 16.95
CA VAL A 105 41.67 20.09 16.85
C VAL A 105 42.40 19.91 15.52
N ARG A 106 42.53 21.00 14.77
CA ARG A 106 43.30 21.01 13.53
C ARG A 106 44.78 20.70 13.82
N SER A 107 45.40 19.89 12.96
CA SER A 107 46.83 19.59 13.07
C SER A 107 47.66 20.88 13.13
N GLY A 108 48.58 20.95 14.09
CA GLY A 108 49.44 22.12 14.35
C GLY A 108 48.86 23.13 15.35
N ARG A 109 47.66 22.91 15.91
CA ARG A 109 47.08 23.77 16.97
C ARG A 109 46.79 23.05 18.28
N GLU A 110 47.35 21.86 18.47
CA GLU A 110 47.13 20.98 19.63
C GLU A 110 47.53 21.65 20.96
N ALA A 111 48.54 22.52 20.93
CA ALA A 111 48.96 23.28 22.12
C ALA A 111 48.00 24.43 22.49
N PHE A 112 47.18 24.89 21.55
CA PHE A 112 46.36 26.10 21.70
C PHE A 112 44.88 25.81 21.86
N ASP A 113 44.39 24.71 21.30
CA ASP A 113 42.97 24.35 21.28
C ASP A 113 42.72 23.03 22.02
N ARG A 114 41.45 22.81 22.35
CA ARG A 114 40.96 21.53 22.89
C ARG A 114 39.67 21.15 22.19
N GLU A 115 39.50 19.86 21.97
CA GLU A 115 38.26 19.30 21.45
C GLU A 115 37.07 19.74 22.30
N SER A 116 35.92 19.81 21.64
CA SER A 116 34.69 20.29 22.23
C SER A 116 33.52 19.53 21.61
N THR A 117 32.58 19.10 22.44
CA THR A 117 31.38 18.40 22.00
C THR A 117 30.16 19.24 22.37
N ALA A 118 29.23 19.35 21.43
CA ALA A 118 27.90 19.91 21.66
C ALA A 118 26.84 18.87 21.32
N THR A 119 25.76 18.84 22.10
CA THR A 119 24.64 17.93 21.88
C THR A 119 23.34 18.70 21.64
N LYS A 120 22.46 18.14 20.82
CA LYS A 120 21.13 18.69 20.54
C LYS A 120 20.12 17.56 20.43
N VAL A 121 19.08 17.62 21.26
CA VAL A 121 17.91 16.72 21.14
C VAL A 121 16.95 17.28 20.09
N PHE A 122 16.41 16.41 19.25
CA PHE A 122 15.36 16.71 18.28
C PHE A 122 14.40 15.53 18.15
N THR A 123 13.22 15.78 17.59
CA THR A 123 12.22 14.75 17.28
C THR A 123 11.94 14.79 15.79
N THR A 124 11.83 13.63 15.14
CA THR A 124 11.48 13.56 13.71
C THR A 124 10.10 14.15 13.47
N ALA A 125 9.97 14.93 12.40
CA ALA A 125 8.72 15.54 11.97
C ALA A 125 8.12 14.76 10.80
N PRO A 126 6.79 14.84 10.58
CA PRO A 126 6.18 14.27 9.39
C PRO A 126 6.78 14.86 8.10
N VAL A 127 7.00 14.00 7.11
CA VAL A 127 7.60 14.34 5.81
C VAL A 127 6.55 14.64 4.75
N CYS A 128 5.29 14.30 5.01
CA CYS A 128 4.17 14.58 4.12
C CYS A 128 3.59 16.01 4.24
N GLY A 129 4.30 16.92 4.93
CA GLY A 129 3.85 18.30 5.14
C GLY A 129 2.69 18.44 6.13
N CYS A 130 2.35 17.38 6.86
CA CYS A 130 1.38 17.42 7.95
C CYS A 130 1.98 18.10 9.20
N PRO A 131 1.18 18.83 10.00
CA PRO A 131 1.62 19.31 11.31
C PRO A 131 2.10 18.16 12.21
N ALA A 132 3.09 18.44 13.06
CA ALA A 132 3.55 17.47 14.05
C ALA A 132 2.39 17.01 14.96
N GLY A 133 2.34 15.71 15.24
CA GLY A 133 1.26 15.08 16.02
C GLY A 133 0.01 14.71 15.21
N THR A 134 0.01 14.94 13.88
CA THR A 134 -1.04 14.41 13.01
C THR A 134 -1.00 12.88 13.04
N GLU A 135 -2.11 12.26 13.43
CA GLU A 135 -2.23 10.80 13.49
C GLU A 135 -2.03 10.16 12.11
N GLY A 136 -1.22 9.10 12.06
CA GLY A 136 -0.92 8.38 10.83
C GLY A 136 -0.12 9.17 9.80
N ALA A 137 0.44 10.33 10.17
CA ALA A 137 1.27 11.06 9.21
C ALA A 137 2.50 10.22 8.79
N PHE A 138 2.96 10.43 7.56
CA PHE A 138 4.13 9.76 7.06
C PHE A 138 5.38 10.40 7.61
N TYR A 139 6.27 9.56 8.11
CA TYR A 139 7.57 9.99 8.62
C TYR A 139 8.70 9.64 7.65
N ALA A 140 8.49 8.78 6.66
CA ALA A 140 9.49 8.38 5.65
C ALA A 140 8.93 8.43 4.23
N GLY A 141 9.77 8.83 3.26
CA GLY A 141 9.40 9.05 1.85
C GLY A 141 9.03 10.50 1.52
N ASP A 142 9.07 10.88 0.25
CA ASP A 142 8.54 12.17 -0.25
C ASP A 142 7.28 12.00 -1.12
N GLY A 143 6.81 10.76 -1.30
CA GLY A 143 5.65 10.41 -2.10
C GLY A 143 5.95 10.30 -3.60
N SER A 144 7.21 10.47 -4.03
CA SER A 144 7.65 10.17 -5.39
C SER A 144 7.87 8.67 -5.60
N GLU A 145 7.90 8.24 -6.86
CA GLU A 145 8.21 6.85 -7.23
C GLU A 145 9.55 6.35 -6.66
N ARG A 146 10.56 7.23 -6.61
CA ARG A 146 11.90 6.91 -6.07
C ARG A 146 11.94 6.90 -4.55
N SER A 147 11.00 7.54 -3.89
CA SER A 147 10.94 7.66 -2.43
C SER A 147 9.48 7.63 -1.97
N PRO A 148 8.79 6.48 -2.10
CA PRO A 148 7.39 6.37 -1.74
C PRO A 148 7.21 6.57 -0.23
N TYR A 149 6.05 7.09 0.17
CA TYR A 149 5.71 7.13 1.59
C TYR A 149 5.62 5.73 2.16
N ARG A 150 6.20 5.52 3.34
CA ARG A 150 6.20 4.21 4.01
C ARG A 150 4.94 4.04 4.86
N VAL A 151 4.25 2.93 4.66
CA VAL A 151 3.03 2.57 5.41
C VAL A 151 3.36 1.40 6.32
N GLY A 152 3.64 1.68 7.59
CA GLY A 152 4.01 0.68 8.59
C GLY A 152 2.94 0.43 9.65
N THR A 153 1.86 1.21 9.66
CA THR A 153 0.81 1.11 10.69
C THR A 153 -0.60 1.28 10.09
N PRO A 154 -1.65 0.71 10.74
CA PRO A 154 -3.04 0.95 10.36
C PRO A 154 -3.42 2.43 10.27
N GLN A 155 -2.93 3.26 11.20
CA GLN A 155 -3.18 4.70 11.21
C GLN A 155 -2.59 5.39 9.98
N GLN A 156 -1.38 4.99 9.55
CA GLN A 156 -0.78 5.49 8.33
C GLN A 156 -1.56 5.09 7.09
N LEU A 157 -2.09 3.87 7.04
CA LEU A 157 -2.95 3.45 5.95
C LEU A 157 -4.23 4.28 5.91
N GLN A 158 -4.88 4.50 7.05
CA GLN A 158 -6.06 5.37 7.12
C GLN A 158 -5.74 6.82 6.73
N HIS A 159 -4.53 7.30 6.98
CA HIS A 159 -4.08 8.66 6.65
C HIS A 159 -4.08 8.95 5.13
N LEU A 160 -4.10 7.93 4.27
CA LEU A 160 -4.26 8.12 2.83
C LEU A 160 -5.58 8.84 2.47
N ASN A 161 -6.59 8.79 3.34
CA ASN A 161 -7.84 9.55 3.19
C ASN A 161 -7.70 11.07 3.37
N HIS A 162 -6.54 11.55 3.82
CA HIS A 162 -6.29 12.98 3.90
C HIS A 162 -6.30 13.59 2.48
N THR A 163 -6.91 14.77 2.31
CA THR A 163 -7.07 15.44 1.00
C THR A 163 -5.75 15.71 0.26
N ARG A 164 -4.64 15.82 1.01
CA ARG A 164 -3.26 15.91 0.48
C ARG A 164 -2.80 14.66 -0.28
N HIS A 165 -3.37 13.50 0.00
CA HIS A 165 -2.90 12.20 -0.49
C HIS A 165 -3.83 11.59 -1.55
N LEU A 166 -5.15 11.76 -1.39
CA LEU A 166 -6.15 11.14 -2.27
C LEU A 166 -5.94 11.45 -3.76
N ALA A 167 -5.76 12.71 -4.14
CA ALA A 167 -5.73 13.14 -5.54
C ALA A 167 -4.36 13.63 -6.02
N ALA A 168 -3.27 13.21 -5.37
CA ALA A 168 -1.93 13.75 -5.58
C ALA A 168 -1.02 12.90 -6.48
N GLY A 169 -1.46 11.72 -6.93
CA GLY A 169 -0.62 10.84 -7.76
C GLY A 169 0.62 10.29 -7.03
N GLN A 170 0.59 10.25 -5.70
CA GLN A 170 1.73 9.89 -4.86
C GLN A 170 1.93 8.37 -4.78
N HIS A 171 3.15 7.96 -4.45
CA HIS A 171 3.53 6.56 -4.27
C HIS A 171 3.63 6.21 -2.79
N PHE A 172 3.10 5.04 -2.45
CA PHE A 172 3.06 4.47 -1.11
C PHE A 172 3.62 3.05 -1.16
N ARG A 173 4.42 2.66 -0.16
CA ARG A 173 4.90 1.28 0.00
C ARG A 173 4.68 0.80 1.42
N GLN A 174 4.02 -0.34 1.58
CA GLN A 174 3.87 -0.99 2.87
C GLN A 174 5.18 -1.59 3.36
N THR A 175 5.46 -1.47 4.65
CA THR A 175 6.74 -1.90 5.25
C THR A 175 6.60 -2.96 6.33
N ALA A 176 5.37 -3.35 6.67
CA ALA A 176 5.05 -4.37 7.67
C ALA A 176 3.66 -4.95 7.39
N ASP A 177 3.37 -6.12 7.95
CA ASP A 177 1.99 -6.59 8.04
C ASP A 177 1.17 -5.65 8.94
N LEU A 178 -0.06 -5.36 8.55
CA LEU A 178 -0.94 -4.44 9.26
C LEU A 178 -2.07 -5.22 9.92
N ASP A 179 -2.09 -5.25 11.25
CA ASP A 179 -3.17 -5.86 12.03
C ASP A 179 -4.18 -4.80 12.48
N PHE A 180 -5.43 -4.97 12.06
CA PHE A 180 -6.55 -4.06 12.36
C PHE A 180 -7.41 -4.52 13.55
N SER A 181 -7.02 -5.59 14.27
CA SER A 181 -7.76 -6.13 15.42
C SER A 181 -8.12 -5.08 16.49
N SER A 182 -7.29 -4.04 16.64
CA SER A 182 -7.48 -2.94 17.59
C SER A 182 -7.81 -1.58 16.94
N PHE A 183 -8.00 -1.53 15.62
CA PHE A 183 -8.22 -0.28 14.88
C PHE A 183 -9.64 0.25 15.00
N GLY A 184 -10.62 -0.65 15.14
CA GLY A 184 -12.04 -0.33 15.06
C GLY A 184 -12.56 -0.39 13.63
N ASN A 185 -13.59 0.43 13.32
CA ASN A 185 -14.26 0.38 12.03
C ASN A 185 -13.47 1.15 10.96
N TRP A 186 -13.15 0.47 9.86
CA TRP A 186 -12.44 1.03 8.72
C TRP A 186 -13.31 2.02 7.95
N THR A 187 -12.69 3.12 7.52
CA THR A 187 -13.28 4.04 6.54
C THR A 187 -12.56 3.86 5.19
N PRO A 188 -13.27 3.43 4.12
CA PRO A 188 -12.68 3.21 2.81
C PRO A 188 -11.82 4.38 2.31
N ILE A 189 -10.69 4.08 1.68
CA ILE A 189 -9.83 5.10 1.07
C ILE A 189 -10.48 5.59 -0.24
N GLY A 190 -10.76 6.89 -0.31
CA GLY A 190 -11.43 7.52 -1.43
C GLY A 190 -12.95 7.28 -1.42
N ASN A 191 -13.70 8.28 -1.89
CA ASN A 191 -15.17 8.28 -1.91
C ASN A 191 -15.70 9.00 -3.16
N ALA A 192 -17.02 9.07 -3.31
CA ALA A 192 -17.69 9.67 -4.47
C ALA A 192 -17.28 11.13 -4.78
N THR A 193 -16.75 11.87 -3.81
CA THR A 193 -16.29 13.26 -3.98
C THR A 193 -14.78 13.38 -4.23
N ALA A 194 -13.99 12.37 -3.82
CA ALA A 194 -12.54 12.37 -3.94
C ALA A 194 -12.03 10.93 -4.08
N ALA A 195 -11.67 10.55 -5.32
CA ALA A 195 -11.07 9.26 -5.60
C ALA A 195 -9.60 9.19 -5.15
N PHE A 196 -9.10 7.99 -4.86
CA PHE A 196 -7.67 7.74 -4.72
C PHE A 196 -7.01 7.61 -6.10
N THR A 197 -5.96 8.39 -6.37
CA THR A 197 -5.24 8.42 -7.66
C THR A 197 -3.74 8.11 -7.52
N GLY A 198 -3.33 7.53 -6.39
CA GLY A 198 -1.93 7.19 -6.11
C GLY A 198 -1.52 5.79 -6.56
N ASN A 199 -0.28 5.43 -6.25
CA ASN A 199 0.27 4.09 -6.43
C ASN A 199 0.51 3.46 -5.07
N TYR A 200 -0.16 2.35 -4.76
CA TYR A 200 0.03 1.62 -3.51
C TYR A 200 0.67 0.26 -3.80
N ASP A 201 1.88 0.08 -3.28
CA ASP A 201 2.64 -1.15 -3.36
C ASP A 201 2.63 -1.82 -1.97
N GLY A 202 1.90 -2.93 -1.82
CA GLY A 202 1.85 -3.72 -0.58
C GLY A 202 3.16 -4.43 -0.27
N ASP A 203 4.10 -4.43 -1.21
CA ASP A 203 5.42 -5.05 -1.13
C ASP A 203 5.42 -6.56 -0.85
N GLY A 204 4.26 -7.23 -0.82
CA GLY A 204 4.06 -8.60 -0.35
C GLY A 204 3.60 -8.72 1.12
N TYR A 205 3.17 -7.64 1.76
CA TYR A 205 2.67 -7.65 3.14
C TYR A 205 1.16 -7.85 3.13
N VAL A 206 0.61 -8.29 4.26
CA VAL A 206 -0.83 -8.48 4.44
C VAL A 206 -1.46 -7.41 5.31
N ILE A 207 -2.74 -7.17 5.06
CA ILE A 207 -3.66 -6.49 5.96
C ILE A 207 -4.54 -7.57 6.58
N SER A 208 -4.64 -7.60 7.91
CA SER A 208 -5.38 -8.64 8.65
C SER A 208 -6.40 -8.03 9.60
N ASN A 209 -7.46 -8.78 9.89
CA ASN A 209 -8.49 -8.42 10.87
C ASN A 209 -9.17 -7.06 10.62
N LEU A 210 -9.23 -6.62 9.36
CA LEU A 210 -9.87 -5.36 9.00
C LEU A 210 -11.39 -5.52 9.05
N SER A 211 -12.06 -4.59 9.73
CA SER A 211 -13.52 -4.55 9.82
C SER A 211 -14.05 -3.28 9.18
N CYS A 212 -14.72 -3.41 8.05
CA CYS A 212 -15.53 -2.36 7.43
C CYS A 212 -17.00 -2.79 7.56
N VAL A 213 -17.73 -2.21 8.52
CA VAL A 213 -19.15 -2.50 8.74
C VAL A 213 -19.91 -1.18 8.71
N GLN A 214 -20.80 -1.04 7.75
CA GLN A 214 -21.37 0.25 7.35
C GLN A 214 -22.89 0.22 7.26
N ASN A 215 -23.48 1.42 7.23
CA ASN A 215 -24.90 1.65 7.02
C ASN A 215 -25.05 2.85 6.07
N GLY A 216 -25.13 2.58 4.78
CA GLY A 216 -25.43 3.58 3.75
C GLY A 216 -24.22 4.10 2.99
N LEU A 217 -23.12 3.32 2.90
CA LEU A 217 -22.06 3.62 1.93
C LEU A 217 -22.44 3.09 0.55
N ASP A 218 -22.09 3.87 -0.47
CA ASP A 218 -22.28 3.48 -1.87
C ASP A 218 -21.05 2.73 -2.43
N LEU A 219 -19.88 2.93 -1.83
CA LEU A 219 -18.61 2.41 -2.30
C LEU A 219 -17.83 1.83 -1.12
N GLU A 220 -17.67 0.50 -1.10
CA GLU A 220 -17.08 -0.22 0.03
C GLU A 220 -15.90 -1.10 -0.40
N GLY A 221 -14.86 -1.08 0.45
CA GLY A 221 -13.63 -1.84 0.31
C GLY A 221 -12.51 -1.25 1.14
N LEU A 222 -11.29 -1.79 1.00
CA LEU A 222 -10.09 -1.09 1.47
C LEU A 222 -10.03 0.31 0.83
N PHE A 223 -10.28 0.37 -0.47
CA PHE A 223 -10.53 1.57 -1.25
C PHE A 223 -11.99 1.64 -1.69
N GLY A 224 -12.64 2.78 -1.47
CA GLY A 224 -14.03 3.01 -1.91
C GLY A 224 -14.06 3.35 -3.41
N LEU A 225 -13.53 4.53 -3.76
CA LEU A 225 -13.38 4.97 -5.16
C LEU A 225 -11.91 5.12 -5.54
N VAL A 226 -11.51 4.43 -6.60
CA VAL A 226 -10.16 4.50 -7.16
C VAL A 226 -10.23 5.12 -8.56
N GLY A 227 -9.40 6.15 -8.78
CA GLY A 227 -9.17 6.79 -10.07
C GLY A 227 -7.97 6.18 -10.80
N PRO A 228 -7.22 6.95 -11.61
CA PRO A 228 -5.99 6.47 -12.23
C PRO A 228 -4.98 6.10 -11.13
N ALA A 229 -4.73 4.81 -10.94
CA ALA A 229 -3.98 4.30 -9.80
C ALA A 229 -3.43 2.89 -10.08
N LYS A 230 -2.36 2.52 -9.39
CA LYS A 230 -1.84 1.14 -9.34
C LYS A 230 -1.91 0.64 -7.91
N ILE A 231 -2.54 -0.49 -7.69
CA ILE A 231 -2.56 -1.19 -6.40
C ILE A 231 -1.98 -2.57 -6.63
N GLU A 232 -0.90 -2.91 -5.94
CA GLU A 232 -0.21 -4.16 -6.19
C GLU A 232 0.39 -4.85 -4.97
N ARG A 233 0.65 -6.15 -5.10
CA ARG A 233 1.44 -6.96 -4.14
C ARG A 233 0.91 -6.90 -2.71
N MET A 234 -0.40 -7.02 -2.54
CA MET A 234 -1.07 -6.93 -1.23
C MET A 234 -2.01 -8.10 -0.98
N GLY A 235 -2.00 -8.63 0.24
CA GLY A 235 -2.99 -9.60 0.71
C GLY A 235 -3.95 -8.95 1.71
N ILE A 236 -5.24 -9.29 1.67
CA ILE A 236 -6.19 -9.00 2.76
C ILE A 236 -6.68 -10.31 3.33
N VAL A 237 -6.47 -10.53 4.63
CA VAL A 237 -6.79 -11.80 5.30
C VAL A 237 -7.67 -11.59 6.52
N ASP A 238 -8.49 -12.58 6.85
CA ASP A 238 -9.26 -12.62 8.10
C ASP A 238 -10.11 -11.34 8.33
N SER A 239 -10.68 -10.78 7.26
CA SER A 239 -11.29 -9.45 7.27
C SER A 239 -12.77 -9.47 6.86
N GLN A 240 -13.51 -8.43 7.22
CA GLN A 240 -14.94 -8.31 6.89
C GLN A 240 -15.29 -6.95 6.28
N PHE A 241 -16.15 -7.00 5.26
CA PHE A 241 -16.72 -5.88 4.53
C PHE A 241 -18.24 -6.10 4.47
N ILE A 242 -19.01 -5.30 5.18
CA ILE A 242 -20.44 -5.53 5.41
C ILE A 242 -21.22 -4.21 5.30
N GLU A 243 -22.05 -4.11 4.26
CA GLU A 243 -23.03 -3.04 4.13
C GLU A 243 -24.39 -3.53 4.64
N ASN A 244 -24.76 -3.14 5.86
CA ASN A 244 -26.01 -3.59 6.47
C ASN A 244 -27.25 -2.95 5.85
N LYS A 245 -27.11 -1.77 5.22
CA LYS A 245 -28.22 -1.05 4.62
C LYS A 245 -27.74 -0.06 3.56
N SER A 246 -27.82 -0.45 2.29
CA SER A 246 -27.58 0.49 1.18
C SER A 246 -28.68 1.57 1.15
N THR A 247 -28.28 2.85 1.09
CA THR A 247 -29.22 3.99 1.06
C THR A 247 -29.07 4.91 -0.14
N GLY A 248 -28.01 4.79 -0.94
CA GLY A 248 -27.82 5.59 -2.15
C GLY A 248 -28.55 5.03 -3.36
N THR A 249 -28.03 5.30 -4.54
CA THR A 249 -28.62 4.81 -5.81
C THR A 249 -28.01 3.49 -6.26
N GLN A 250 -26.80 3.20 -5.80
CA GLN A 250 -26.02 2.03 -6.15
C GLN A 250 -25.01 1.71 -5.05
N LEU A 251 -24.79 0.42 -4.80
CA LEU A 251 -23.70 -0.08 -3.98
C LEU A 251 -22.69 -0.83 -4.85
N CYS A 252 -21.42 -0.47 -4.77
CA CYS A 252 -20.29 -1.23 -5.29
C CYS A 252 -19.39 -1.67 -4.14
N MET A 253 -19.19 -2.98 -4.00
CA MET A 253 -18.44 -3.55 -2.89
C MET A 253 -17.46 -4.62 -3.35
N GLY A 254 -16.21 -4.49 -2.89
CA GLY A 254 -15.20 -5.53 -2.97
C GLY A 254 -14.14 -5.30 -1.91
N ALA A 255 -13.46 -6.36 -1.44
CA ALA A 255 -12.52 -6.23 -0.33
C ALA A 255 -11.38 -5.26 -0.64
N PHE A 256 -10.91 -5.19 -1.89
CA PHE A 256 -9.92 -4.21 -2.31
C PHE A 256 -10.57 -2.91 -2.76
N ILE A 257 -11.48 -2.97 -3.73
CA ILE A 257 -12.01 -1.78 -4.41
C ILE A 257 -13.53 -1.87 -4.52
N GLY A 258 -14.23 -0.84 -4.05
CA GLY A 258 -15.66 -0.65 -4.36
C GLY A 258 -15.83 -0.44 -5.87
N GLN A 259 -15.31 0.69 -6.38
CA GLN A 259 -15.31 1.01 -7.80
C GLN A 259 -13.97 1.58 -8.28
N SER A 260 -13.50 1.13 -9.45
CA SER A 260 -12.29 1.61 -10.11
C SER A 260 -12.58 2.46 -11.35
N SER A 261 -11.60 3.23 -11.83
CA SER A 261 -11.63 3.89 -13.14
C SER A 261 -11.00 3.01 -14.22
N ASP A 262 -11.12 3.43 -15.48
CA ASP A 262 -10.60 2.75 -16.66
C ASP A 262 -9.08 2.62 -16.74
N THR A 263 -8.38 3.39 -15.91
CA THR A 263 -6.93 3.51 -15.83
C THR A 263 -6.38 2.94 -14.52
N THR A 264 -7.24 2.37 -13.69
CA THR A 264 -6.81 1.64 -12.50
C THR A 264 -6.22 0.27 -12.88
N SER A 265 -5.19 -0.17 -12.17
CA SER A 265 -4.71 -1.55 -12.19
C SER A 265 -4.66 -2.14 -10.79
N LEU A 266 -5.17 -3.37 -10.64
CA LEU A 266 -5.03 -4.22 -9.45
C LEU A 266 -4.21 -5.45 -9.84
N ASP A 267 -3.02 -5.60 -9.29
CA ASP A 267 -2.04 -6.60 -9.73
C ASP A 267 -1.43 -7.38 -8.56
N GLN A 268 -1.31 -8.71 -8.67
CA GLN A 268 -0.66 -9.53 -7.62
C GLN A 268 -1.30 -9.33 -6.23
N CYS A 269 -2.64 -9.29 -6.18
CA CYS A 269 -3.40 -9.10 -4.96
C CYS A 269 -4.26 -10.32 -4.63
N TYR A 270 -4.48 -10.58 -3.35
CA TYR A 270 -5.36 -11.68 -2.96
C TYR A 270 -6.16 -11.40 -1.70
N ILE A 271 -7.27 -12.14 -1.55
CA ILE A 271 -7.96 -12.24 -0.27
C ILE A 271 -8.07 -13.68 0.22
N LYS A 272 -8.04 -13.85 1.53
CA LYS A 272 -8.20 -15.15 2.21
C LYS A 272 -9.04 -15.02 3.47
N ASN A 273 -9.99 -15.93 3.68
CA ASN A 273 -10.82 -15.94 4.89
C ASN A 273 -11.54 -14.60 5.13
N CYS A 274 -12.04 -13.99 4.06
CA CYS A 274 -12.76 -12.72 4.14
C CYS A 274 -14.27 -12.90 3.99
N THR A 275 -15.04 -12.03 4.62
CA THR A 275 -16.50 -11.94 4.44
C THR A 275 -16.86 -10.64 3.74
N ILE A 276 -17.50 -10.72 2.58
CA ILE A 276 -18.03 -9.60 1.81
C ILE A 276 -19.55 -9.78 1.74
N SER A 277 -20.34 -8.88 2.34
CA SER A 277 -21.77 -9.11 2.53
C SER A 277 -22.64 -7.85 2.41
N ALA A 278 -23.65 -7.89 1.53
CA ALA A 278 -24.70 -6.88 1.43
C ALA A 278 -26.09 -7.50 1.69
N PRO A 279 -26.45 -7.86 2.94
CA PRO A 279 -27.65 -8.63 3.23
C PRO A 279 -28.97 -7.87 2.96
N TYR A 280 -28.95 -6.54 2.92
CA TYR A 280 -30.16 -5.75 2.69
C TYR A 280 -29.91 -4.63 1.70
N ALA A 281 -30.14 -4.94 0.43
CA ALA A 281 -30.11 -3.98 -0.65
C ALA A 281 -31.52 -3.49 -1.02
N SER A 282 -31.70 -2.18 -1.11
CA SER A 282 -32.88 -1.54 -1.72
C SER A 282 -32.52 -0.77 -3.00
N THR A 283 -31.37 -1.10 -3.60
CA THR A 283 -30.72 -0.34 -4.69
C THR A 283 -29.99 -1.32 -5.61
N LEU A 284 -29.43 -0.84 -6.73
CA LEU A 284 -28.56 -1.66 -7.58
C LEU A 284 -27.29 -2.03 -6.81
N VAL A 285 -26.96 -3.32 -6.72
CA VAL A 285 -25.77 -3.77 -5.98
C VAL A 285 -24.83 -4.52 -6.90
N ARG A 286 -23.53 -4.24 -6.76
CA ARG A 286 -22.44 -4.91 -7.46
C ARG A 286 -21.44 -5.40 -6.43
N VAL A 287 -21.38 -6.71 -6.19
CA VAL A 287 -20.49 -7.30 -5.19
C VAL A 287 -19.48 -8.25 -5.85
N GLY A 288 -18.20 -7.99 -5.63
CA GLY A 288 -17.12 -8.92 -5.97
C GLY A 288 -16.30 -9.27 -4.73
N GLY A 289 -15.59 -10.39 -4.75
CA GLY A 289 -14.60 -10.68 -3.70
C GLY A 289 -13.51 -9.61 -3.66
N LEU A 290 -12.88 -9.30 -4.81
CA LEU A 290 -11.84 -8.27 -4.89
C LEU A 290 -12.41 -6.90 -5.23
N VAL A 291 -13.25 -6.83 -6.28
CA VAL A 291 -13.73 -5.56 -6.83
C VAL A 291 -15.23 -5.62 -7.12
N GLY A 292 -15.98 -4.63 -6.63
CA GLY A 292 -17.41 -4.49 -6.89
C GLY A 292 -17.70 -4.14 -8.35
N GLN A 293 -17.14 -3.02 -8.82
CA GLN A 293 -17.23 -2.58 -10.21
C GLN A 293 -15.84 -2.22 -10.74
N SER A 294 -15.34 -3.03 -11.68
CA SER A 294 -14.08 -2.75 -12.35
C SER A 294 -14.30 -2.03 -13.68
N LEU A 295 -13.63 -0.89 -13.85
CA LEU A 295 -13.45 -0.25 -15.15
C LEU A 295 -12.04 -0.47 -15.70
N GLY A 296 -11.08 -0.80 -14.83
CA GLY A 296 -9.67 -0.97 -15.14
C GLY A 296 -9.23 -2.43 -15.30
N ALA A 297 -7.91 -2.63 -15.29
CA ALA A 297 -7.28 -3.94 -15.44
C ALA A 297 -7.13 -4.67 -14.10
N ILE A 298 -7.33 -5.98 -14.12
CA ILE A 298 -7.09 -6.85 -12.96
C ILE A 298 -6.22 -8.01 -13.44
N SER A 299 -5.09 -8.21 -12.81
CA SER A 299 -4.16 -9.27 -13.20
C SER A 299 -3.53 -9.96 -12.02
N ASP A 300 -3.28 -11.25 -12.21
CA ASP A 300 -2.48 -12.03 -11.27
C ASP A 300 -3.07 -12.04 -9.85
N CYS A 301 -4.40 -12.11 -9.72
CA CYS A 301 -5.10 -11.97 -8.45
C CYS A 301 -5.88 -13.23 -8.06
N TYR A 302 -6.14 -13.44 -6.76
CA TYR A 302 -6.95 -14.57 -6.35
C TYR A 302 -7.81 -14.38 -5.10
N VAL A 303 -8.87 -15.17 -5.01
CA VAL A 303 -9.78 -15.25 -3.86
C VAL A 303 -9.79 -16.69 -3.36
N VAL A 304 -9.57 -16.89 -2.06
CA VAL A 304 -9.63 -18.21 -1.42
C VAL A 304 -10.34 -18.13 -0.07
N ASP A 305 -10.98 -19.22 0.34
CA ASP A 305 -11.62 -19.37 1.65
C ASP A 305 -12.56 -18.22 2.06
N SER A 306 -13.17 -17.52 1.10
CA SER A 306 -13.91 -16.28 1.36
C SER A 306 -15.40 -16.42 1.01
N SER A 307 -16.23 -15.63 1.69
CA SER A 307 -17.68 -15.55 1.49
C SER A 307 -18.05 -14.26 0.78
N VAL A 308 -18.80 -14.34 -0.31
CA VAL A 308 -19.33 -13.18 -1.05
C VAL A 308 -20.83 -13.33 -1.19
N THR A 309 -21.58 -12.48 -0.50
CA THR A 309 -23.04 -12.55 -0.43
C THR A 309 -23.69 -11.20 -0.63
N GLY A 310 -24.92 -11.21 -1.14
CA GLY A 310 -25.77 -10.03 -1.19
C GLY A 310 -27.22 -10.45 -1.40
N SER A 311 -28.16 -9.64 -0.95
CA SER A 311 -29.58 -9.92 -1.13
C SER A 311 -30.36 -8.64 -1.30
N GLY A 312 -31.23 -8.64 -2.31
CA GLY A 312 -32.21 -7.58 -2.57
C GLY A 312 -33.61 -8.03 -2.18
N ARG A 313 -34.57 -7.11 -2.28
CA ARG A 313 -35.99 -7.45 -2.07
C ARG A 313 -36.55 -8.18 -3.29
N GLU A 314 -37.38 -9.20 -3.04
CA GLU A 314 -37.97 -10.04 -4.10
C GLU A 314 -38.91 -9.27 -5.05
N ASP A 315 -39.41 -8.10 -4.63
CA ASP A 315 -40.33 -7.24 -5.38
C ASP A 315 -39.65 -6.11 -6.15
N ASP A 316 -38.32 -5.98 -6.05
CA ASP A 316 -37.59 -4.83 -6.58
C ASP A 316 -37.15 -4.99 -8.04
N SER A 317 -37.24 -3.88 -8.78
CA SER A 317 -36.63 -3.70 -10.12
C SER A 317 -35.09 -3.67 -10.09
N PHE A 318 -34.50 -3.69 -8.89
CA PHE A 318 -33.07 -3.53 -8.65
C PHE A 318 -32.36 -4.87 -8.63
N HIS A 319 -31.26 -4.98 -9.38
CA HIS A 319 -30.52 -6.23 -9.56
C HIS A 319 -29.33 -6.29 -8.59
N VAL A 320 -29.05 -7.46 -8.00
CA VAL A 320 -27.84 -7.69 -7.18
C VAL A 320 -26.78 -8.46 -7.96
N ILE A 321 -25.94 -7.78 -8.73
CA ILE A 321 -24.97 -8.45 -9.58
C ILE A 321 -23.76 -8.89 -8.74
N GLY A 322 -23.51 -10.21 -8.69
CA GLY A 322 -22.51 -10.77 -7.78
C GLY A 322 -21.57 -11.77 -8.45
N GLY A 323 -20.28 -11.70 -8.12
CA GLY A 323 -19.31 -12.74 -8.47
C GLY A 323 -18.19 -12.92 -7.46
N GLY A 324 -17.54 -14.08 -7.49
CA GLY A 324 -16.59 -14.46 -6.45
C GLY A 324 -15.32 -13.63 -6.46
N LEU A 325 -14.88 -13.18 -7.64
CA LEU A 325 -13.75 -12.25 -7.78
C LEU A 325 -14.23 -10.84 -8.16
N LEU A 326 -15.18 -10.76 -9.11
CA LEU A 326 -15.71 -9.51 -9.65
C LEU A 326 -17.23 -9.43 -9.55
N GLY A 327 -17.75 -8.28 -9.10
CA GLY A 327 -19.16 -7.98 -9.28
C GLY A 327 -19.46 -7.72 -10.74
N THR A 328 -18.87 -6.65 -11.30
CA THR A 328 -19.02 -6.33 -12.72
C THR A 328 -17.75 -5.79 -13.36
N SER A 329 -17.64 -6.00 -14.67
CA SER A 329 -16.67 -5.34 -15.53
C SER A 329 -17.40 -4.44 -16.54
N TRP A 330 -17.07 -3.15 -16.57
CA TRP A 330 -17.79 -2.13 -17.35
C TRP A 330 -16.85 -1.04 -17.87
N THR A 331 -17.10 -0.50 -19.06
CA THR A 331 -16.54 0.80 -19.49
C THR A 331 -17.42 1.42 -20.57
N HIS A 332 -17.31 2.74 -20.75
CA HIS A 332 -17.94 3.49 -21.84
C HIS A 332 -16.92 4.02 -22.87
N LEU A 333 -15.63 3.64 -22.75
CA LEU A 333 -14.52 4.34 -23.42
C LEU A 333 -13.53 3.38 -24.12
N THR A 334 -12.48 3.98 -24.70
CA THR A 334 -11.57 3.48 -25.75
C THR A 334 -10.68 2.27 -25.39
N THR A 335 -10.61 1.86 -24.11
CA THR A 335 -9.85 0.66 -23.68
C THR A 335 -10.74 -0.23 -22.83
N ALA A 336 -10.98 -1.46 -23.28
CA ALA A 336 -11.83 -2.39 -22.55
C ALA A 336 -11.12 -2.93 -21.29
N PRO A 337 -11.77 -2.96 -20.11
CA PRO A 337 -11.21 -3.62 -18.93
C PRO A 337 -10.89 -5.07 -19.25
N ARG A 338 -9.75 -5.55 -18.75
CA ARG A 338 -9.30 -6.93 -18.91
C ARG A 338 -8.95 -7.53 -17.57
N THR A 339 -9.54 -8.68 -17.29
CA THR A 339 -9.17 -9.53 -16.16
C THR A 339 -8.40 -10.73 -16.67
N SER A 340 -7.22 -11.01 -16.14
CA SER A 340 -6.39 -12.15 -16.61
C SER A 340 -5.54 -12.77 -15.53
N ARG A 341 -5.20 -14.05 -15.69
CA ARG A 341 -4.34 -14.81 -14.77
C ARG A 341 -4.83 -14.74 -13.33
N SER A 342 -6.13 -14.85 -13.13
CA SER A 342 -6.74 -14.73 -11.82
C SER A 342 -7.65 -15.91 -11.52
N TYR A 343 -7.82 -16.29 -10.26
CA TYR A 343 -8.72 -17.39 -9.91
C TYR A 343 -9.52 -17.14 -8.64
N THR A 344 -10.60 -17.90 -8.47
CA THR A 344 -11.33 -17.98 -7.20
C THR A 344 -11.54 -19.44 -6.79
N LEU A 345 -11.18 -19.75 -5.55
CA LEU A 345 -11.45 -21.03 -4.87
C LEU A 345 -12.32 -20.75 -3.65
N SER A 346 -13.10 -21.75 -3.25
CA SER A 346 -14.06 -21.65 -2.14
C SER A 346 -15.27 -20.79 -2.48
N THR A 347 -16.44 -21.40 -2.31
CA THR A 347 -17.67 -20.84 -2.84
C THR A 347 -18.80 -20.91 -1.81
N ALA A 348 -18.80 -19.90 -0.93
CA ALA A 348 -20.03 -19.34 -0.38
C ALA A 348 -20.57 -18.20 -1.27
N VAL A 349 -20.19 -18.20 -2.55
CA VAL A 349 -20.54 -17.18 -3.55
C VAL A 349 -21.87 -17.55 -4.23
N SER A 350 -22.98 -17.55 -3.50
CA SER A 350 -24.34 -17.64 -4.08
C SER A 350 -25.48 -17.66 -3.05
N ARG A 351 -25.65 -16.60 -2.25
CA ARG A 351 -26.92 -16.34 -1.55
C ARG A 351 -27.64 -15.11 -2.07
N PHE A 352 -27.54 -14.86 -3.38
CA PHE A 352 -28.28 -13.79 -4.03
C PHE A 352 -29.68 -14.27 -4.40
N SER A 353 -30.70 -13.60 -3.88
CA SER A 353 -32.10 -13.99 -4.02
C SER A 353 -32.78 -13.47 -5.30
N THR A 354 -32.17 -12.53 -6.04
CA THR A 354 -32.89 -11.76 -7.09
C THR A 354 -32.10 -11.45 -8.38
N SER A 355 -31.02 -12.19 -8.72
CA SER A 355 -30.01 -11.57 -9.61
C SER A 355 -29.17 -12.45 -10.56
N THR A 356 -28.38 -11.75 -11.39
CA THR A 356 -27.29 -12.29 -12.23
C THR A 356 -26.09 -12.66 -11.36
N MET A 357 -25.64 -13.92 -11.48
CA MET A 357 -24.57 -14.47 -10.67
C MET A 357 -23.59 -15.29 -11.52
N GLY A 358 -22.30 -15.12 -11.29
CA GLY A 358 -21.26 -16.00 -11.81
C GLY A 358 -20.23 -16.31 -10.73
N VAL A 359 -19.67 -17.51 -10.74
CA VAL A 359 -18.70 -17.94 -9.71
C VAL A 359 -17.48 -17.02 -9.70
N PHE A 360 -17.02 -16.59 -10.87
CA PHE A 360 -15.89 -15.69 -11.02
C PHE A 360 -16.34 -14.22 -11.14
N CYS A 361 -17.25 -13.94 -12.08
CA CYS A 361 -17.72 -12.59 -12.37
C CYS A 361 -19.25 -12.54 -12.48
N GLY A 362 -19.90 -11.56 -11.86
CA GLY A 362 -21.36 -11.41 -11.97
C GLY A 362 -21.79 -11.06 -13.39
N ALA A 363 -21.27 -9.98 -13.95
CA ALA A 363 -21.56 -9.59 -15.33
C ALA A 363 -20.40 -8.85 -16.00
N THR A 364 -20.28 -9.02 -17.32
CA THR A 364 -19.44 -8.13 -18.13
C THR A 364 -20.27 -7.49 -19.24
N LEU A 365 -20.28 -6.16 -19.23
CA LEU A 365 -21.05 -5.35 -20.17
C LEU A 365 -20.17 -4.91 -21.33
N VAL A 366 -19.01 -4.36 -20.98
CA VAL A 366 -17.96 -3.90 -21.90
C VAL A 366 -16.63 -4.20 -21.20
N GLY A 367 -15.90 -5.20 -21.68
CA GLY A 367 -14.73 -5.77 -21.00
C GLY A 367 -14.51 -7.26 -21.34
N SER A 368 -13.35 -7.80 -20.96
CA SER A 368 -13.00 -9.21 -21.18
C SER A 368 -12.50 -9.87 -19.90
N VAL A 369 -12.94 -11.11 -19.67
CA VAL A 369 -12.28 -12.03 -18.74
C VAL A 369 -11.53 -13.04 -19.59
N ASP A 370 -10.22 -13.08 -19.43
CA ASP A 370 -9.31 -13.85 -20.27
C ASP A 370 -9.38 -15.36 -20.00
N SER A 371 -8.93 -16.17 -20.97
CA SER A 371 -8.90 -17.63 -20.85
C SER A 371 -7.90 -18.19 -19.84
N SER A 372 -7.09 -17.30 -19.25
CA SER A 372 -6.18 -17.55 -18.15
C SER A 372 -6.82 -17.41 -16.77
N CYS A 373 -8.12 -17.13 -16.70
CA CYS A 373 -8.86 -17.06 -15.44
C CYS A 373 -9.54 -18.39 -15.10
N PHE A 374 -9.55 -18.76 -13.82
CA PHE A 374 -10.01 -20.07 -13.37
C PHE A 374 -10.96 -19.98 -12.17
N PHE A 375 -11.81 -20.99 -12.01
CA PHE A 375 -12.65 -21.13 -10.82
C PHE A 375 -12.95 -22.60 -10.52
N THR A 376 -13.19 -22.92 -9.26
CA THR A 376 -13.76 -24.21 -8.84
C THR A 376 -15.29 -24.13 -8.78
N PRO A 377 -16.01 -25.23 -9.10
CA PRO A 377 -17.48 -25.22 -9.06
C PRO A 377 -18.02 -24.94 -7.65
N THR A 378 -19.23 -24.39 -7.60
CA THR A 378 -19.98 -24.13 -6.38
C THR A 378 -21.29 -24.88 -6.37
N ALA A 379 -21.70 -25.37 -5.20
CA ALA A 379 -22.98 -26.06 -5.07
C ALA A 379 -24.13 -25.19 -5.62
N GLY A 380 -24.70 -25.60 -6.76
CA GLY A 380 -25.80 -24.89 -7.42
C GLY A 380 -25.39 -23.83 -8.46
N LEU A 381 -24.10 -23.54 -8.66
CA LEU A 381 -23.63 -22.58 -9.66
C LEU A 381 -22.30 -23.03 -10.30
N ASN A 382 -22.33 -23.26 -11.62
CA ASN A 382 -21.17 -23.68 -12.43
C ASN A 382 -20.83 -22.70 -13.56
N LEU A 383 -21.47 -21.54 -13.60
CA LEU A 383 -21.22 -20.51 -14.61
C LEU A 383 -20.12 -19.57 -14.10
N GLY A 384 -19.01 -19.47 -14.84
CA GLY A 384 -17.93 -18.55 -14.47
C GLY A 384 -18.36 -17.08 -14.53
N THR A 385 -19.10 -16.70 -15.57
CA THR A 385 -19.70 -15.36 -15.69
C THR A 385 -21.21 -15.43 -15.89
N GLY A 386 -21.97 -14.63 -15.13
CA GLY A 386 -23.43 -14.69 -15.10
C GLY A 386 -24.15 -14.09 -16.32
N TRP A 387 -23.75 -12.91 -16.81
CA TRP A 387 -24.40 -12.28 -17.98
C TRP A 387 -23.46 -11.42 -18.85
N SER A 388 -23.61 -11.54 -20.18
CA SER A 388 -22.90 -10.81 -21.25
C SER A 388 -23.72 -9.71 -21.91
N GLY A 389 -23.13 -8.52 -22.03
CA GLY A 389 -23.75 -7.38 -22.73
C GLY A 389 -23.28 -7.11 -24.16
N SER A 390 -22.27 -7.79 -24.72
CA SER A 390 -21.68 -7.41 -26.02
C SER A 390 -21.80 -8.48 -27.10
N GLU A 391 -22.19 -8.05 -28.31
CA GLU A 391 -22.07 -8.84 -29.55
C GLU A 391 -20.60 -8.94 -30.03
N GLU A 392 -19.69 -8.08 -29.52
CA GLU A 392 -18.25 -8.07 -29.88
C GLU A 392 -17.29 -8.43 -28.72
N GLY A 393 -17.79 -8.87 -27.56
CA GLY A 393 -16.95 -9.25 -26.42
C GLY A 393 -17.27 -10.65 -25.94
N LEU A 394 -16.52 -11.64 -26.45
CA LEU A 394 -16.55 -13.04 -26.04
C LEU A 394 -16.70 -13.24 -24.52
N PHE A 395 -17.87 -13.73 -24.12
CA PHE A 395 -17.99 -14.75 -23.07
C PHE A 395 -17.49 -16.06 -23.68
N SER A 396 -16.73 -16.95 -23.04
CA SER A 396 -16.76 -17.44 -21.67
C SER A 396 -15.40 -18.11 -21.37
N ALA A 397 -14.36 -17.31 -21.12
CA ALA A 397 -13.01 -17.87 -21.10
C ALA A 397 -12.55 -18.33 -19.70
N THR A 398 -13.28 -17.98 -18.63
CA THR A 398 -13.00 -18.55 -17.30
C THR A 398 -13.15 -20.06 -17.37
N GLN A 399 -12.07 -20.79 -17.12
CA GLN A 399 -12.11 -22.24 -17.22
C GLN A 399 -12.45 -22.82 -15.86
N LEU A 400 -13.51 -23.64 -15.84
CA LEU A 400 -13.78 -24.50 -14.71
C LEU A 400 -12.58 -25.43 -14.54
N MET A 401 -12.02 -25.47 -13.34
CA MET A 401 -11.01 -26.44 -12.94
C MET A 401 -11.48 -27.10 -11.65
N SER A 402 -11.35 -28.42 -11.60
CA SER A 402 -11.42 -29.16 -10.34
C SER A 402 -10.25 -28.78 -9.42
N GLU A 403 -10.40 -28.98 -8.12
CA GLU A 403 -9.32 -28.77 -7.15
C GLU A 403 -8.05 -29.56 -7.51
N ALA A 404 -8.19 -30.78 -8.06
CA ALA A 404 -7.07 -31.59 -8.51
C ALA A 404 -6.31 -30.98 -9.71
N GLU A 405 -7.01 -30.27 -10.61
CA GLU A 405 -6.40 -29.60 -11.77
C GLU A 405 -5.63 -28.33 -11.37
N PHE A 406 -6.02 -27.68 -10.27
CA PHE A 406 -5.27 -26.55 -9.70
C PHE A 406 -3.88 -26.96 -9.20
N GLY A 407 -3.70 -28.22 -8.82
CA GLY A 407 -2.41 -28.75 -8.38
C GLY A 407 -1.38 -28.93 -9.50
N ASN A 408 -1.75 -28.75 -10.77
CA ASN A 408 -0.85 -28.96 -11.90
C ASN A 408 -0.43 -27.64 -12.57
N GLN A 409 0.82 -27.23 -12.33
CA GLN A 409 1.42 -26.01 -12.89
C GLN A 409 1.29 -25.88 -14.42
N SER A 410 1.35 -26.98 -15.19
CA SER A 410 1.31 -26.91 -16.65
C SER A 410 -0.01 -26.32 -17.18
N ASN A 411 -1.10 -26.49 -16.44
CA ASN A 411 -2.41 -25.95 -16.78
C ASN A 411 -2.40 -24.42 -16.80
N PHE A 412 -1.61 -23.80 -15.92
CA PHE A 412 -1.47 -22.35 -15.80
C PHE A 412 -0.43 -21.80 -16.78
N THR A 413 0.73 -22.46 -16.90
CA THR A 413 1.79 -22.04 -17.85
C THR A 413 1.28 -22.05 -19.29
N ALA A 414 0.46 -23.02 -19.66
CA ALA A 414 -0.19 -23.08 -20.99
C ALA A 414 -1.12 -21.87 -21.26
N LYS A 415 -1.55 -21.16 -20.21
CA LYS A 415 -2.37 -19.95 -20.28
C LYS A 415 -1.58 -18.66 -20.00
N GLY A 416 -0.24 -18.72 -20.06
CA GLY A 416 0.61 -17.55 -19.94
C GLY A 416 0.87 -17.06 -18.51
N TRP A 417 0.68 -17.91 -17.51
CA TRP A 417 1.09 -17.62 -16.14
C TRP A 417 2.61 -17.73 -15.99
N ASP A 418 3.24 -16.72 -15.40
CA ASP A 418 4.68 -16.69 -15.17
C ASP A 418 5.05 -17.27 -13.80
N PHE A 419 5.52 -18.52 -13.81
CA PHE A 419 6.01 -19.21 -12.59
C PHE A 419 7.49 -18.92 -12.27
N SER A 420 8.17 -18.12 -13.09
CA SER A 420 9.55 -17.71 -12.86
C SER A 420 9.64 -16.49 -11.94
N SER A 421 8.68 -15.57 -12.02
CA SER A 421 8.71 -14.31 -11.26
C SER A 421 7.44 -13.98 -10.47
N VAL A 422 6.25 -14.38 -10.95
CA VAL A 422 4.97 -13.97 -10.34
C VAL A 422 4.37 -15.06 -9.45
N TRP A 423 4.32 -16.29 -9.96
CA TRP A 423 3.60 -17.39 -9.33
C TRP A 423 4.55 -18.51 -8.88
N ARG A 424 4.14 -19.25 -7.86
CA ARG A 424 4.68 -20.56 -7.52
C ARG A 424 3.54 -21.52 -7.20
N MET A 425 3.76 -22.81 -7.38
CA MET A 425 2.85 -23.82 -6.83
C MET A 425 3.09 -23.97 -5.33
N ASP A 426 2.03 -23.97 -4.54
CA ASP A 426 2.09 -24.40 -3.14
C ASP A 426 1.62 -25.84 -3.03
N ALA A 427 2.53 -26.75 -2.65
CA ALA A 427 2.24 -28.18 -2.59
C ALA A 427 1.31 -28.57 -1.43
N ALA A 428 1.27 -27.77 -0.36
CA ALA A 428 0.41 -28.03 0.78
C ALA A 428 -1.02 -27.53 0.51
N LEU A 429 -1.15 -26.39 -0.15
CA LEU A 429 -2.43 -25.80 -0.50
C LEU A 429 -3.04 -26.40 -1.78
N GLY A 430 -2.21 -26.92 -2.70
CA GLY A 430 -2.66 -27.54 -3.94
C GLY A 430 -3.03 -26.55 -5.04
N TYR A 431 -2.62 -25.29 -4.96
CA TYR A 431 -2.92 -24.24 -5.94
C TYR A 431 -1.78 -23.22 -6.08
N PRO A 432 -1.76 -22.39 -7.14
CA PRO A 432 -0.73 -21.36 -7.32
C PRO A 432 -0.86 -20.21 -6.31
N VAL A 433 0.24 -19.76 -5.73
CA VAL A 433 0.30 -18.56 -4.87
C VAL A 433 1.34 -17.57 -5.39
N LEU A 434 1.22 -16.32 -4.96
CA LEU A 434 2.05 -15.23 -5.43
C LEU A 434 3.43 -15.24 -4.77
N ARG A 435 4.48 -15.15 -5.58
CA ARG A 435 5.88 -15.03 -5.14
C ARG A 435 6.18 -13.73 -4.45
N ALA A 436 5.37 -12.69 -4.67
CA ALA A 436 5.52 -11.40 -3.98
C ALA A 436 5.53 -11.54 -2.44
N PHE A 437 4.97 -12.64 -1.91
CA PHE A 437 4.87 -12.93 -0.48
C PHE A 437 5.95 -13.93 0.01
N ASP A 438 6.86 -14.36 -0.86
CA ASP A 438 8.02 -15.18 -0.50
C ASP A 438 9.14 -14.26 -0.03
N ARG A 439 9.21 -13.99 1.28
CA ARG A 439 10.20 -13.09 1.86
C ARG A 439 11.16 -13.78 2.80
#